data_AF-A0A0G0A395-F1
#
_entry.id   AF-A0A0G0A395-F1
#
_cell.length_a   1.000
_cell.length_b   1.000
_cell.length_c   1.000
_cell.angle_alpha   90.00
_cell.angle_beta   90.00
_cell.angle_gamma   90.00
#
_symmetry.space_group_name_H-M   'P 1'
#
loop_
_entity.id
_entity.type
_entity.pdbx_description
1 polymer ?
#
loop_
_entity_poly.entity_id
_entity_poly.type
_entity_poly.pdbx_seq_one_letter_code
_entity_poly.pdbx_strand_id
1 'polypeptide(L)'
;KSHDILLSAPSGPSKSPSEPANARLRKQFLNDRPSLLRSGSLEQRERKKANHRDNAQPAFPPTSGPCRSLFLVAPSFEAINQQLAKMIDDLPNDAKSKEVVRLWRAWRTVHEMVADREYELAEDEVTISLDRFRDEYCHPDGTVNRAKLQFSARPSDSMLRKNTPPATASNPDPVPDCGPIWVEFLTDKQFGVGQIRQFAKYTISNNYKTGIMVTHVPLSPAARKSLASVENLAKIECFLEDDLLVNITHHELVPRHVLLSREEKIALLKRYRLKETQLPRILQKDPVARYLGLKRGQVVKIIRVSETAGRYASYRLCV
;
A
#
# COMPACT_ATOMS: atom_id res chain seq x y z
N LYS A 1 -70.36 -1.85 -21.72
CA LYS A 1 -71.10 -2.86 -20.94
C LYS A 1 -70.27 -3.14 -19.70
N SER A 2 -70.08 -2.16 -18.82
CA SER A 2 -71.06 -1.58 -17.90
C SER A 2 -71.45 -2.61 -16.84
N HIS A 3 -70.92 -2.44 -15.62
CA HIS A 3 -71.69 -2.51 -14.37
C HIS A 3 -70.84 -1.92 -13.24
N ASP A 4 -71.11 -0.63 -12.98
CA ASP A 4 -70.93 0.03 -11.69
C ASP A 4 -71.94 -0.51 -10.66
N ILE A 5 -71.57 -0.43 -9.37
CA ILE A 5 -72.37 -0.07 -8.17
C ILE A 5 -71.32 0.12 -7.05
N LEU A 6 -70.87 1.33 -6.71
CA LEU A 6 -71.44 2.41 -5.89
C LEU A 6 -71.56 2.14 -4.36
N LEU A 7 -70.76 2.94 -3.63
CA LEU A 7 -71.04 3.75 -2.44
C LEU A 7 -71.25 3.12 -1.05
N SER A 8 -70.34 3.47 -0.13
CA SER A 8 -70.70 4.25 1.06
C SER A 8 -69.49 5.00 1.67
N ALA A 9 -69.69 6.28 1.95
CA ALA A 9 -68.95 7.17 2.85
C ALA A 9 -70.03 7.88 3.72
N PRO A 10 -69.75 8.85 4.63
CA PRO A 10 -68.53 9.32 5.29
C PRO A 10 -68.69 9.47 6.83
N SER A 11 -67.64 9.75 7.60
CA SER A 11 -67.77 10.51 8.87
C SER A 11 -66.43 11.04 9.43
N GLY A 12 -66.23 12.36 9.29
CA GLY A 12 -65.99 13.31 10.39
C GLY A 12 -64.73 13.22 11.28
N PRO A 13 -64.03 14.34 11.54
CA PRO A 13 -62.84 14.43 12.37
C PRO A 13 -63.19 14.63 13.85
N SER A 14 -62.35 14.13 14.78
CA SER A 14 -62.41 14.52 16.19
C SER A 14 -61.14 15.24 16.64
N LYS A 15 -61.37 16.46 17.13
CA LYS A 15 -60.42 17.32 17.83
C LYS A 15 -60.24 16.84 19.28
N SER A 16 -59.05 17.13 19.79
CA SER A 16 -58.55 17.32 21.17
C SER A 16 -59.58 17.70 22.27
N PRO A 17 -59.28 17.57 23.58
CA PRO A 17 -58.52 18.65 24.28
C PRO A 17 -57.74 18.28 25.57
N SER A 18 -56.93 19.27 25.99
CA SER A 18 -56.56 19.72 27.37
C SER A 18 -55.62 18.86 28.24
N GLU A 19 -54.38 19.28 28.57
CA GLU A 19 -53.89 20.40 29.44
C GLU A 19 -53.72 19.99 30.93
N PRO A 20 -52.99 20.73 31.80
CA PRO A 20 -52.05 21.85 31.60
C PRO A 20 -50.77 21.81 32.50
N ALA A 21 -50.03 22.93 32.46
CA ALA A 21 -49.28 23.55 33.55
C ALA A 21 -47.77 23.24 33.73
N ASN A 22 -46.93 24.12 33.20
CA ASN A 22 -46.23 25.05 34.09
C ASN A 22 -45.71 26.29 33.36
N ALA A 23 -46.24 27.46 33.76
CA ALA A 23 -45.82 28.77 33.30
C ALA A 23 -45.15 29.53 34.46
N ARG A 24 -44.00 30.13 34.16
CA ARG A 24 -43.52 31.45 34.64
C ARG A 24 -43.68 31.83 36.13
N LEU A 25 -42.53 31.92 36.80
CA LEU A 25 -42.07 33.09 37.58
C LEU A 25 -40.58 33.26 37.20
N ARG A 26 -40.03 34.29 36.55
CA ARG A 26 -40.05 35.77 36.66
C ARG A 26 -39.42 36.33 37.95
N LYS A 27 -38.26 37.00 37.74
CA LYS A 27 -37.62 38.08 38.53
C LYS A 27 -36.83 37.63 39.78
N GLN A 28 -35.74 38.24 40.24
CA GLN A 28 -34.76 39.26 39.81
C GLN A 28 -33.70 39.28 40.94
N PHE A 29 -32.63 40.07 40.77
CA PHE A 29 -31.56 40.45 41.73
C PHE A 29 -30.33 39.54 41.69
N LEU A 30 -29.22 39.93 41.03
CA LEU A 30 -28.29 41.07 41.12
C LEU A 30 -27.04 40.66 41.91
N ASN A 31 -25.88 41.04 41.33
CA ASN A 31 -24.56 41.22 41.95
C ASN A 31 -23.82 39.90 42.29
N ASP A 32 -22.58 39.64 41.89
CA ASP A 32 -21.43 40.53 41.74
C ASP A 32 -20.48 40.11 40.59
N ARG A 33 -20.05 41.11 39.81
CA ARG A 33 -18.72 41.15 39.18
C ARG A 33 -17.80 41.95 40.10
N PRO A 34 -16.49 41.65 40.13
CA PRO A 34 -15.50 42.71 40.24
C PRO A 34 -14.72 42.85 38.93
N SER A 35 -14.80 44.05 38.40
CA SER A 35 -13.85 44.68 37.50
C SER A 35 -12.54 44.99 38.23
N LEU A 36 -11.39 44.75 37.58
CA LEU A 36 -10.23 45.62 37.71
C LEU A 36 -9.71 46.02 36.33
N LEU A 37 -9.50 47.32 36.24
CA LEU A 37 -9.22 48.14 35.08
C LEU A 37 -7.70 48.32 34.88
N ARG A 38 -7.28 48.29 33.61
CA ARG A 38 -6.58 49.38 32.91
C ARG A 38 -5.18 49.82 33.37
N SER A 39 -4.18 49.46 32.57
CA SER A 39 -3.14 50.35 32.01
C SER A 39 -2.41 49.55 30.92
N GLY A 40 -1.95 50.05 29.79
CA GLY A 40 -2.05 51.33 29.11
C GLY A 40 -1.56 51.09 27.68
N SER A 41 -2.29 51.59 26.70
CA SER A 41 -1.90 51.64 25.30
C SER A 41 -0.85 52.73 25.13
N LEU A 42 0.39 52.42 24.73
CA LEU A 42 1.39 53.36 24.19
C LEU A 42 2.68 52.62 23.79
N GLU A 43 2.63 51.75 22.77
CA GLU A 43 3.87 51.29 22.10
C GLU A 43 3.65 50.89 20.62
N GLN A 44 2.71 51.56 19.97
CA GLN A 44 2.60 51.61 18.51
C GLN A 44 2.71 53.07 18.06
N ARG A 45 3.88 53.68 18.21
CA ARG A 45 4.17 54.97 17.56
C ARG A 45 5.64 55.38 17.55
N GLU A 46 6.59 54.46 17.41
CA GLU A 46 7.99 54.83 17.10
C GLU A 46 8.69 53.68 16.38
N ARG A 47 8.56 53.63 15.04
CA ARG A 47 9.47 53.01 14.04
C ARG A 47 8.81 52.99 12.66
N LYS A 48 8.37 54.17 12.22
CA LYS A 48 8.10 54.48 10.80
C LYS A 48 8.60 55.90 10.56
N LYS A 49 9.91 56.03 10.33
CA LYS A 49 10.60 57.11 9.59
C LYS A 49 12.12 56.96 9.75
N ALA A 50 12.68 56.07 8.93
CA ALA A 50 14.03 56.14 8.37
C ALA A 50 13.96 55.26 7.11
N ASN A 51 13.29 55.77 6.06
CA ASN A 51 13.94 56.24 4.83
C ASN A 51 15.16 55.38 4.44
N HIS A 52 14.99 54.46 3.50
CA HIS A 52 15.04 54.70 2.05
C HIS A 52 16.49 55.00 1.61
N ARG A 53 17.20 53.94 1.25
CA ARG A 53 18.22 53.91 0.20
C ARG A 53 18.64 52.46 -0.11
N ASP A 54 18.77 52.22 -1.41
CA ASP A 54 19.63 51.23 -2.06
C ASP A 54 19.12 49.80 -2.21
N ASN A 55 18.24 49.71 -3.22
CA ASN A 55 18.10 48.58 -4.14
C ASN A 55 19.43 48.36 -4.88
N ALA A 56 20.16 47.28 -4.58
CA ALA A 56 21.28 46.81 -5.41
C ALA A 56 21.50 45.30 -5.24
N GLN A 57 21.45 44.58 -6.36
CA GLN A 57 21.83 43.18 -6.49
C GLN A 57 23.32 42.99 -6.17
N PRO A 58 23.75 41.91 -5.49
CA PRO A 58 25.17 41.57 -5.45
C PRO A 58 25.56 40.89 -6.78
N ALA A 59 26.34 41.62 -7.58
CA ALA A 59 27.07 41.07 -8.72
C ALA A 59 28.23 40.21 -8.21
N PHE A 60 28.39 39.02 -8.81
CA PHE A 60 29.52 38.12 -8.57
C PHE A 60 30.81 38.65 -9.23
N PRO A 61 31.99 38.54 -8.60
CA PRO A 61 33.25 38.83 -9.27
C PRO A 61 33.66 37.67 -10.20
N PRO A 62 34.26 37.95 -11.38
CA PRO A 62 34.79 36.91 -12.26
C PRO A 62 36.18 36.51 -11.76
N THR A 63 36.39 35.22 -11.49
CA THR A 63 37.74 34.65 -11.38
C THR A 63 37.82 33.36 -12.19
N SER A 64 38.73 33.40 -13.15
CA SER A 64 39.17 32.35 -14.04
C SER A 64 40.12 31.39 -13.31
N GLY A 65 39.89 30.07 -13.46
CA GLY A 65 40.84 29.01 -13.12
C GLY A 65 40.18 27.63 -13.23
N PRO A 66 40.79 26.64 -13.90
CA PRO A 66 40.12 25.37 -14.17
C PRO A 66 40.15 24.47 -12.93
N CYS A 67 39.06 24.42 -12.17
CA CYS A 67 38.84 23.33 -11.23
C CYS A 67 38.44 22.08 -12.03
N ARG A 68 39.39 21.16 -12.20
CA ARG A 68 39.09 19.76 -12.57
C ARG A 68 38.30 19.13 -11.43
N SER A 69 36.98 19.25 -11.46
CA SER A 69 36.12 18.34 -10.71
C SER A 69 36.19 16.98 -11.38
N LEU A 70 36.65 15.98 -10.64
CA LEU A 70 36.41 14.58 -10.97
C LEU A 70 34.90 14.37 -10.93
N PHE A 71 34.25 14.45 -12.08
CA PHE A 71 32.94 13.85 -12.29
C PHE A 71 33.10 12.34 -12.15
N LEU A 72 32.85 11.81 -10.95
CA LEU A 72 32.48 10.42 -10.80
C LEU A 72 31.08 10.28 -11.40
N VAL A 73 31.05 9.92 -12.68
CA VAL A 73 29.83 9.48 -13.36
C VAL A 73 29.38 8.21 -12.63
N ALA A 74 28.29 8.32 -11.87
CA ALA A 74 27.61 7.14 -11.35
C ALA A 74 27.23 6.26 -12.56
N PRO A 75 27.58 4.97 -12.56
CA PRO A 75 27.29 4.11 -13.70
C PRO A 75 25.76 4.07 -13.89
N SER A 76 25.32 4.20 -15.14
CA SER A 76 23.91 4.04 -15.48
C SER A 76 23.41 2.67 -15.03
N PHE A 77 22.11 2.56 -14.77
CA PHE A 77 21.44 1.29 -14.46
C PHE A 77 21.84 0.16 -15.44
N GLU A 78 22.08 0.51 -16.69
CA GLU A 78 22.55 -0.39 -17.75
C GLU A 78 24.02 -0.82 -17.59
N ALA A 79 24.89 0.08 -17.14
CA ALA A 79 26.30 -0.19 -16.86
C ALA A 79 26.48 -1.07 -15.60
N ILE A 80 25.66 -0.90 -14.56
CA ILE A 80 25.68 -1.77 -13.37
C ILE A 80 25.27 -3.20 -13.75
N ASN A 81 24.22 -3.34 -14.57
CA ASN A 81 23.76 -4.63 -15.06
C ASN A 81 24.79 -5.28 -16.01
N GLN A 82 25.50 -4.50 -16.83
CA GLN A 82 26.59 -5.01 -17.67
C GLN A 82 27.84 -5.39 -16.88
N GLN A 83 28.20 -4.64 -15.83
CA GLN A 83 29.35 -4.93 -14.97
C GLN A 83 29.10 -6.20 -14.13
N LEU A 84 27.88 -6.35 -13.60
CA LEU A 84 27.44 -7.57 -12.91
C LEU A 84 27.36 -8.78 -13.87
N ALA A 85 26.96 -8.57 -15.12
CA ALA A 85 26.97 -9.63 -16.13
C ALA A 85 28.40 -10.09 -16.47
N LYS A 86 29.36 -9.16 -16.61
CA LYS A 86 30.76 -9.48 -16.93
C LYS A 86 31.51 -10.19 -15.79
N MET A 87 31.20 -9.91 -14.53
CA MET A 87 31.80 -10.63 -13.38
C MET A 87 31.27 -12.07 -13.22
N ILE A 88 30.21 -12.47 -13.95
CA ILE A 88 29.56 -13.79 -13.86
C ILE A 88 30.08 -14.78 -14.94
N ASP A 89 30.82 -14.30 -15.94
CA ASP A 89 31.19 -15.09 -17.13
C ASP A 89 32.56 -15.81 -17.06
N ASP A 90 33.38 -15.60 -16.01
CA ASP A 90 34.73 -16.19 -15.90
C ASP A 90 34.83 -17.44 -15.00
N LEU A 91 33.73 -18.14 -14.75
CA LEU A 91 33.74 -19.50 -14.19
C LEU A 91 33.09 -20.45 -15.19
N PRO A 92 33.46 -21.74 -15.26
CA PRO A 92 32.77 -22.72 -16.09
C PRO A 92 31.35 -22.90 -15.52
N ASN A 93 30.45 -22.03 -15.98
CA ASN A 93 29.19 -21.73 -15.32
C ASN A 93 28.08 -22.34 -16.16
N ASP A 94 27.90 -23.65 -15.96
CA ASP A 94 26.81 -24.43 -16.54
C ASP A 94 25.51 -23.65 -16.43
N ALA A 95 24.74 -23.56 -17.52
CA ALA A 95 23.48 -22.81 -17.56
C ALA A 95 22.53 -23.17 -16.40
N LYS A 96 22.63 -24.40 -15.88
CA LYS A 96 21.93 -24.90 -14.70
C LYS A 96 22.30 -24.13 -13.42
N SER A 97 23.58 -23.89 -13.19
CA SER A 97 24.07 -23.12 -12.04
C SER A 97 23.57 -21.67 -12.06
N LYS A 98 23.53 -21.05 -13.25
CA LYS A 98 22.94 -19.72 -13.44
C LYS A 98 21.44 -19.72 -13.14
N GLU A 99 20.70 -20.75 -13.56
CA GLU A 99 19.26 -20.91 -13.26
C GLU A 99 19.00 -21.04 -11.76
N VAL A 100 19.77 -21.88 -11.04
CA VAL A 100 19.64 -22.06 -9.59
C VAL A 100 19.79 -20.73 -8.85
N VAL A 101 20.80 -19.93 -9.21
CA VAL A 101 21.05 -18.63 -8.56
C VAL A 101 19.93 -17.63 -8.84
N ARG A 102 19.39 -17.61 -10.07
CA ARG A 102 18.26 -16.74 -10.43
C ARG A 102 17.02 -17.09 -9.62
N LEU A 103 16.69 -18.38 -9.55
CA LEU A 103 15.52 -18.86 -8.85
C LEU A 103 15.64 -18.67 -7.33
N TRP A 104 16.83 -18.86 -6.75
CA TRP A 104 17.10 -18.53 -5.35
C TRP A 104 16.84 -17.05 -5.05
N ARG A 105 17.29 -16.13 -5.92
CA ARG A 105 17.03 -14.69 -5.73
C ARG A 105 15.54 -14.37 -5.80
N ALA A 106 14.84 -14.90 -6.79
CA ALA A 106 13.40 -14.71 -6.93
C ALA A 106 12.64 -15.27 -5.73
N TRP A 107 13.01 -16.47 -5.26
CA TRP A 107 12.42 -17.11 -4.09
C TRP A 107 12.61 -16.26 -2.82
N ARG A 108 13.81 -15.71 -2.61
CA ARG A 108 14.10 -14.83 -1.47
C ARG A 108 13.25 -13.56 -1.50
N THR A 109 13.18 -12.89 -2.66
CA THR A 109 12.34 -11.68 -2.83
C THR A 109 10.87 -11.98 -2.56
N VAL A 110 10.37 -13.17 -2.91
CA VAL A 110 8.99 -13.55 -2.61
C VAL A 110 8.76 -13.76 -1.12
N HIS A 111 9.71 -14.36 -0.40
CA HIS A 111 9.63 -14.50 1.06
C HIS A 111 9.68 -13.14 1.76
N GLU A 112 10.61 -12.27 1.34
CA GLU A 112 10.68 -10.88 1.80
C GLU A 112 9.34 -10.14 1.53
N MET A 113 8.75 -10.29 0.34
CA MET A 113 7.48 -9.68 -0.02
C MET A 113 6.32 -10.17 0.83
N VAL A 114 6.25 -11.48 1.11
CA VAL A 114 5.19 -12.07 1.94
C VAL A 114 5.36 -11.63 3.41
N ALA A 115 6.60 -11.54 3.91
CA ALA A 115 6.89 -10.99 5.23
C ALA A 115 6.51 -9.50 5.35
N ASP A 116 6.84 -8.68 4.35
CA ASP A 116 6.49 -7.25 4.30
C ASP A 116 4.98 -7.00 4.25
N ARG A 117 4.21 -7.98 3.77
CA ARG A 117 2.74 -7.97 3.80
C ARG A 117 2.15 -8.40 5.16
N GLU A 118 2.98 -8.60 6.18
CA GLU A 118 2.61 -8.97 7.55
C GLU A 118 2.08 -10.42 7.69
N TYR A 119 2.51 -11.34 6.82
CA TYR A 119 2.32 -12.78 7.00
C TYR A 119 3.41 -13.36 7.92
N GLU A 120 3.08 -14.45 8.61
CA GLU A 120 4.01 -15.17 9.49
C GLU A 120 4.92 -16.07 8.64
N LEU A 121 6.22 -15.78 8.66
CA LEU A 121 7.28 -16.58 8.07
C LEU A 121 8.45 -16.68 9.06
N ALA A 122 9.19 -17.78 9.02
CA ALA A 122 10.39 -17.93 9.85
C ALA A 122 11.54 -17.10 9.27
N GLU A 123 12.35 -16.47 10.12
CA GLU A 123 13.49 -15.65 9.67
C GLU A 123 14.52 -16.45 8.86
N ASP A 124 14.69 -17.72 9.23
CA ASP A 124 15.56 -18.68 8.53
C ASP A 124 15.09 -18.98 7.10
N GLU A 125 13.78 -18.89 6.84
CA GLU A 125 13.22 -19.04 5.48
C GLU A 125 13.47 -17.76 4.67
N VAL A 126 13.33 -16.58 5.28
CA VAL A 126 13.54 -15.30 4.58
C VAL A 126 15.02 -15.10 4.23
N THR A 127 15.94 -15.51 5.10
CA THR A 127 17.38 -15.26 4.97
C THR A 127 18.19 -16.47 4.49
N ILE A 128 17.58 -17.40 3.77
CA ILE A 128 18.23 -18.64 3.32
C ILE A 128 19.51 -18.38 2.50
N SER A 129 20.58 -19.10 2.80
CA SER A 129 21.82 -19.07 2.02
C SER A 129 21.67 -19.86 0.71
N LEU A 130 22.49 -19.52 -0.30
CA LEU A 130 22.49 -20.21 -1.59
C LEU A 130 22.85 -21.71 -1.45
N ASP A 131 23.79 -22.03 -0.55
CA ASP A 131 24.23 -23.41 -0.35
C ASP A 131 23.12 -24.25 0.29
N ARG A 132 22.46 -23.72 1.32
CA ARG A 132 21.30 -24.38 1.92
C ARG A 132 20.15 -24.55 0.93
N PHE A 133 19.90 -23.53 0.10
CA PHE A 133 18.89 -23.62 -0.96
C PHE A 133 19.21 -24.74 -1.97
N ARG A 134 20.48 -24.91 -2.33
CA ARG A 134 20.91 -26.01 -3.21
C ARG A 134 20.65 -27.37 -2.57
N ASP A 135 20.99 -27.53 -1.31
CA ASP A 135 20.85 -28.81 -0.60
C ASP A 135 19.36 -29.22 -0.42
N GLU A 136 18.49 -28.26 -0.11
CA GLU A 136 17.08 -28.54 0.18
C GLU A 136 16.20 -28.65 -1.08
N TYR A 137 16.47 -27.83 -2.11
CA TYR A 137 15.58 -27.64 -3.26
C TYR A 137 16.14 -28.11 -4.60
N CYS A 138 17.42 -28.48 -4.69
CA CYS A 138 17.98 -29.06 -5.91
C CYS A 138 18.04 -30.59 -5.84
N HIS A 139 17.93 -31.23 -7.00
CA HIS A 139 18.21 -32.64 -7.16
C HIS A 139 19.72 -32.90 -7.21
N PRO A 140 20.18 -34.15 -6.98
CA PRO A 140 21.61 -34.50 -7.10
C PRO A 140 22.23 -34.23 -8.47
N ASP A 141 21.40 -34.03 -9.51
CA ASP A 141 21.81 -33.71 -10.88
C ASP A 141 22.01 -32.20 -11.13
N GLY A 142 21.82 -31.37 -10.10
CA GLY A 142 21.93 -29.92 -10.15
C GLY A 142 20.71 -29.19 -10.74
N THR A 143 19.58 -29.86 -10.93
CA THR A 143 18.33 -29.24 -11.38
C THR A 143 17.46 -28.81 -10.20
N VAL A 144 16.72 -27.70 -10.33
CA VAL A 144 15.86 -27.19 -9.24
C VAL A 144 14.50 -27.86 -9.26
N ASN A 145 14.04 -28.34 -8.11
CA ASN A 145 12.70 -28.85 -7.93
C ASN A 145 11.70 -27.73 -7.58
N ARG A 146 11.08 -27.15 -8.60
CA ARG A 146 10.12 -26.05 -8.42
C ARG A 146 8.85 -26.44 -7.66
N ALA A 147 8.45 -27.72 -7.72
CA ALA A 147 7.29 -28.19 -6.97
C ALA A 147 7.50 -28.14 -5.45
N LYS A 148 8.76 -28.18 -4.98
CA LYS A 148 9.11 -27.98 -3.57
C LYS A 148 9.15 -26.50 -3.14
N LEU A 149 9.18 -25.57 -4.09
CA LEU A 149 9.26 -24.14 -3.80
C LEU A 149 7.91 -23.51 -3.44
N GLN A 150 6.81 -24.25 -3.63
CA GLN A 150 5.47 -23.81 -3.25
C GLN A 150 5.32 -23.80 -1.73
N PHE A 151 4.67 -22.77 -1.19
CA PHE A 151 4.44 -22.64 0.24
C PHE A 151 3.17 -21.85 0.54
N SER A 152 2.71 -21.95 1.78
CA SER A 152 1.57 -21.19 2.30
C SER A 152 1.98 -20.41 3.54
N ALA A 153 1.43 -19.21 3.73
CA ALA A 153 1.65 -18.45 4.95
C ALA A 153 0.32 -18.00 5.58
N ARG A 154 0.30 -17.95 6.92
CA ARG A 154 -0.83 -17.44 7.69
C ARG A 154 -0.65 -15.94 7.98
N PRO A 155 -1.73 -15.14 7.98
CA PRO A 155 -1.63 -13.73 8.34
C PRO A 155 -1.26 -13.60 9.82
N SER A 156 -0.43 -12.61 10.17
CA SER A 156 -0.12 -12.32 11.57
C SER A 156 -1.32 -11.73 12.31
N ASP A 157 -1.32 -11.83 13.64
CA ASP A 157 -2.30 -11.16 14.51
C ASP A 157 -2.41 -9.65 14.24
N SER A 158 -1.28 -9.01 13.91
CA SER A 158 -1.25 -7.58 13.59
C SER A 158 -2.00 -7.27 12.29
N MET A 159 -1.82 -8.12 11.28
CA MET A 159 -2.50 -8.01 9.98
C MET A 159 -4.00 -8.24 10.14
N LEU A 160 -4.39 -9.24 10.93
CA LEU A 160 -5.79 -9.55 11.22
C LEU A 160 -6.48 -8.36 11.89
N ARG A 161 -5.86 -7.76 12.91
CA ARG A 161 -6.41 -6.59 13.61
C ARG A 161 -6.61 -5.40 12.68
N LYS A 162 -5.66 -5.09 11.80
CA LYS A 162 -5.75 -3.93 10.88
C LYS A 162 -6.81 -4.11 9.78
N ASN A 163 -7.07 -5.35 9.37
CA ASN A 163 -7.97 -5.67 8.27
C ASN A 163 -9.35 -6.18 8.71
N THR A 164 -9.57 -6.33 10.01
CA THR A 164 -10.90 -6.63 10.57
C THR A 164 -11.70 -5.33 10.66
N PRO A 165 -12.89 -5.25 10.02
CA PRO A 165 -13.74 -4.07 10.21
C PRO A 165 -14.21 -3.97 11.67
N PRO A 166 -14.49 -2.76 12.18
CA PRO A 166 -14.96 -2.61 13.55
C PRO A 166 -16.32 -3.31 13.73
N ALA A 167 -16.47 -4.00 14.86
CA ALA A 167 -17.73 -4.66 15.22
C ALA A 167 -18.87 -3.62 15.25
N THR A 168 -19.96 -3.94 14.57
CA THR A 168 -21.15 -3.09 14.49
C THR A 168 -22.32 -3.84 15.10
N ALA A 169 -23.35 -3.16 15.61
CA ALA A 169 -24.54 -3.82 16.18
C ALA A 169 -25.20 -4.82 15.21
N SER A 170 -25.08 -4.61 13.89
CA SER A 170 -25.57 -5.52 12.83
C SER A 170 -24.62 -6.67 12.49
N ASN A 171 -23.34 -6.59 12.89
CA ASN A 171 -22.34 -7.63 12.68
C ASN A 171 -21.37 -7.64 13.88
N PRO A 172 -21.70 -8.39 14.95
CA PRO A 172 -20.91 -8.42 16.17
C PRO A 172 -19.55 -9.12 15.99
N ASP A 173 -19.45 -10.08 15.06
CA ASP A 173 -18.23 -10.85 14.78
C ASP A 173 -17.75 -10.65 13.33
N PRO A 174 -17.11 -9.50 13.03
CA PRO A 174 -16.63 -9.20 11.69
C PRO A 174 -15.51 -10.14 11.25
N VAL A 175 -15.66 -10.74 10.07
CA VAL A 175 -14.61 -11.55 9.44
C VAL A 175 -13.54 -10.64 8.83
N PRO A 176 -12.23 -10.90 9.05
CA PRO A 176 -11.16 -10.14 8.42
C PRO A 176 -11.22 -10.25 6.89
N ASP A 177 -10.93 -9.14 6.19
CA ASP A 177 -10.81 -9.14 4.72
C ASP A 177 -9.49 -9.79 4.23
N CYS A 178 -8.60 -10.13 5.17
CA CYS A 178 -7.37 -10.87 4.92
C CYS A 178 -7.50 -12.32 5.38
N GLY A 179 -6.75 -13.22 4.74
CA GLY A 179 -6.74 -14.66 5.03
C GLY A 179 -5.42 -15.27 4.58
N PRO A 180 -5.27 -16.60 4.65
CA PRO A 180 -4.02 -17.26 4.31
C PRO A 180 -3.68 -17.08 2.83
N ILE A 181 -2.38 -17.09 2.55
CA ILE A 181 -1.81 -16.92 1.21
C ILE A 181 -1.20 -18.22 0.71
N TRP A 182 -1.38 -18.50 -0.57
CA TRP A 182 -0.73 -19.60 -1.28
C TRP A 182 0.23 -19.05 -2.33
N VAL A 183 1.45 -19.59 -2.39
CA VAL A 183 2.48 -19.17 -3.35
C VAL A 183 2.94 -20.38 -4.15
N GLU A 184 2.92 -20.27 -5.48
CA GLU A 184 3.29 -21.36 -6.37
C GLU A 184 4.24 -20.88 -7.49
N PHE A 185 5.33 -21.63 -7.68
CA PHE A 185 6.31 -21.41 -8.74
C PHE A 185 6.02 -22.38 -9.89
N LEU A 186 5.64 -21.85 -11.05
CA LEU A 186 5.28 -22.69 -12.18
C LEU A 186 6.52 -23.29 -12.86
N THR A 187 6.43 -24.59 -13.18
CA THR A 187 7.42 -25.32 -13.97
C THR A 187 7.29 -25.05 -15.47
N ASP A 188 6.06 -24.83 -15.92
CA ASP A 188 5.74 -24.90 -17.34
C ASP A 188 6.23 -23.66 -18.09
N LYS A 189 6.95 -23.90 -19.19
CA LYS A 189 7.36 -22.86 -20.13
C LYS A 189 6.16 -22.23 -20.86
N GLN A 190 5.02 -22.90 -20.87
CA GLN A 190 3.79 -22.39 -21.46
C GLN A 190 2.73 -22.17 -20.38
N PHE A 191 2.27 -20.93 -20.27
CA PHE A 191 1.27 -20.51 -19.31
C PHE A 191 -0.02 -20.08 -20.02
N GLY A 192 -1.11 -20.80 -19.77
CA GLY A 192 -2.40 -20.59 -20.40
C GLY A 192 -3.54 -20.38 -19.41
N VAL A 193 -4.76 -20.31 -19.96
CA VAL A 193 -6.00 -20.12 -19.18
C VAL A 193 -6.32 -21.35 -18.32
N GLY A 194 -5.88 -22.55 -18.74
CA GLY A 194 -6.10 -23.80 -18.02
C GLY A 194 -5.44 -23.80 -16.64
N GLN A 195 -4.15 -23.44 -16.59
CA GLN A 195 -3.38 -23.38 -15.34
C GLN A 195 -3.98 -22.37 -14.35
N ILE A 196 -4.40 -21.18 -14.82
CA ILE A 196 -5.05 -20.18 -13.96
C ILE A 196 -6.32 -20.75 -13.32
N ARG A 197 -7.16 -21.45 -14.10
CA ARG A 197 -8.39 -22.04 -13.57
C ARG A 197 -8.10 -23.17 -12.59
N GLN A 198 -7.09 -23.98 -12.84
CA GLN A 198 -6.67 -25.03 -11.92
C GLN A 198 -6.15 -24.45 -10.60
N PHE A 199 -5.28 -23.45 -10.69
CA PHE A 199 -4.77 -22.72 -9.53
C PHE A 199 -5.90 -22.05 -8.74
N ALA A 200 -6.84 -21.40 -9.42
CA ALA A 200 -8.01 -20.78 -8.82
C ALA A 200 -8.87 -21.80 -8.05
N LYS A 201 -9.14 -22.96 -8.66
CA LYS A 201 -9.86 -24.05 -7.99
C LYS A 201 -9.12 -24.52 -6.75
N TYR A 202 -7.80 -24.72 -6.84
CA TYR A 202 -6.99 -25.13 -5.69
C TYR A 202 -7.03 -24.10 -4.55
N THR A 203 -6.90 -22.81 -4.90
CA THR A 203 -6.97 -21.68 -3.96
C THR A 203 -8.30 -21.67 -3.21
N ILE A 204 -9.41 -21.86 -3.94
CA ILE A 204 -10.77 -21.87 -3.38
C ILE A 204 -10.99 -23.12 -2.51
N SER A 205 -10.62 -24.30 -3.00
CA SER A 205 -10.83 -25.57 -2.28
C SER A 205 -10.07 -25.63 -0.94
N ASN A 206 -8.90 -25.00 -0.86
CA ASN A 206 -8.10 -24.93 0.36
C ASN A 206 -8.36 -23.66 1.18
N ASN A 207 -9.36 -22.86 0.82
CA ASN A 207 -9.77 -21.65 1.52
C ASN A 207 -8.65 -20.58 1.67
N TYR A 208 -7.81 -20.46 0.64
CA TYR A 208 -6.83 -19.37 0.54
C TYR A 208 -7.50 -18.10 0.01
N LYS A 209 -7.25 -16.96 0.67
CA LYS A 209 -7.85 -15.67 0.26
C LYS A 209 -7.06 -15.01 -0.85
N THR A 210 -5.74 -15.18 -0.81
CA THR A 210 -4.80 -14.62 -1.77
C THR A 210 -3.93 -15.73 -2.35
N GLY A 211 -3.70 -15.71 -3.65
CA GLY A 211 -2.78 -16.61 -4.34
C GLY A 211 -1.74 -15.81 -5.12
N ILE A 212 -0.46 -16.19 -5.02
CA ILE A 212 0.64 -15.64 -5.81
C ILE A 212 1.16 -16.73 -6.73
N MET A 213 1.15 -16.44 -8.03
CA MET A 213 1.71 -17.32 -9.05
C MET A 213 2.98 -16.67 -9.62
N VAL A 214 4.11 -17.38 -9.55
CA VAL A 214 5.36 -16.93 -10.19
C VAL A 214 5.52 -17.65 -11.52
N THR A 215 5.61 -16.88 -12.61
CA THR A 215 5.67 -17.37 -13.99
C THR A 215 6.99 -17.00 -14.66
N HIS A 216 7.43 -17.84 -15.60
CA HIS A 216 8.63 -17.60 -16.42
C HIS A 216 8.34 -16.70 -17.63
N VAL A 217 7.10 -16.76 -18.12
CA VAL A 217 6.66 -16.08 -19.34
C VAL A 217 5.60 -15.04 -18.95
N PRO A 218 5.58 -13.87 -19.61
CA PRO A 218 4.54 -12.87 -19.39
C PRO A 218 3.16 -13.41 -19.76
N LEU A 219 2.13 -12.94 -19.06
CA LEU A 219 0.78 -13.43 -19.27
C LEU A 219 0.25 -13.09 -20.67
N SER A 220 -0.44 -14.03 -21.29
CA SER A 220 -1.25 -13.79 -22.49
C SER A 220 -2.43 -12.85 -22.20
N PRO A 221 -2.90 -12.04 -23.17
CA PRO A 221 -4.12 -11.22 -23.00
C PRO A 221 -5.34 -12.03 -22.54
N ALA A 222 -5.51 -13.27 -23.05
CA ALA A 222 -6.59 -14.15 -22.65
C ALA A 222 -6.46 -14.60 -21.19
N ALA A 223 -5.23 -14.90 -20.75
CA ALA A 223 -4.91 -15.24 -19.37
C ALA A 223 -5.24 -14.08 -18.40
N ARG A 224 -4.87 -12.84 -18.76
CA ARG A 224 -5.24 -11.65 -17.95
C ARG A 224 -6.74 -11.47 -17.80
N LYS A 225 -7.53 -11.70 -18.86
CA LYS A 225 -8.99 -11.64 -18.79
C LYS A 225 -9.57 -12.72 -17.86
N SER A 226 -8.97 -13.92 -17.86
CA SER A 226 -9.39 -15.00 -16.97
C SER A 226 -9.09 -14.70 -15.49
N LEU A 227 -7.97 -14.05 -15.17
CA LEU A 227 -7.67 -13.60 -13.80
C LEU A 227 -8.71 -12.61 -13.28
N ALA A 228 -9.06 -11.59 -14.08
CA ALA A 228 -10.09 -10.61 -13.72
C ALA A 228 -11.48 -11.26 -13.50
N SER A 229 -11.74 -12.40 -14.14
CA SER A 229 -13.00 -13.14 -13.94
C SER A 229 -13.03 -13.89 -12.61
N VAL A 230 -11.87 -14.33 -12.11
CA VAL A 230 -11.71 -15.10 -10.87
C VAL A 230 -11.49 -14.19 -9.66
N GLU A 231 -11.04 -12.94 -9.88
CA GLU A 231 -10.73 -11.96 -8.84
C GLU A 231 -11.86 -11.72 -7.83
N ASN A 232 -13.13 -11.93 -8.24
CA ASN A 232 -14.30 -11.83 -7.35
C ASN A 232 -14.35 -12.93 -6.27
N LEU A 233 -13.72 -14.08 -6.49
CA LEU A 233 -13.74 -15.22 -5.59
C LEU A 233 -12.46 -15.25 -4.72
N ALA A 234 -11.30 -15.20 -5.37
CA ALA A 234 -10.00 -15.22 -4.74
C ALA A 234 -9.08 -14.20 -5.40
N LYS A 235 -8.26 -13.52 -4.59
CA LYS A 235 -7.32 -12.53 -5.11
C LYS A 235 -6.11 -13.25 -5.66
N ILE A 236 -5.94 -13.27 -6.98
CA ILE A 236 -4.79 -13.94 -7.62
C ILE A 236 -3.88 -12.88 -8.21
N GLU A 237 -2.62 -12.89 -7.78
CA GLU A 237 -1.55 -12.06 -8.29
C GLU A 237 -0.57 -12.94 -9.07
N CYS A 238 -0.12 -12.46 -10.22
CA CYS A 238 0.92 -13.15 -10.99
C CYS A 238 2.14 -12.26 -11.05
N PHE A 239 3.34 -12.84 -10.90
CA PHE A 239 4.63 -12.17 -11.01
C PHE A 239 5.49 -12.88 -12.03
N LEU A 240 6.28 -12.10 -12.76
CA LEU A 240 7.31 -12.66 -13.62
C LEU A 240 8.54 -12.94 -12.76
N GLU A 241 9.20 -14.08 -12.96
CA GLU A 241 10.42 -14.41 -12.23
C GLU A 241 11.50 -13.34 -12.40
N ASP A 242 11.63 -12.78 -13.60
CA ASP A 242 12.59 -11.72 -13.91
C ASP A 242 12.34 -10.42 -13.11
N ASP A 243 11.07 -10.11 -12.80
CA ASP A 243 10.71 -8.94 -11.98
C ASP A 243 11.12 -9.13 -10.50
N LEU A 244 11.32 -10.38 -10.07
CA LEU A 244 11.57 -10.76 -8.67
C LEU A 244 13.05 -10.99 -8.36
N LEU A 245 13.94 -10.90 -9.35
CA LEU A 245 15.37 -11.14 -9.16
C LEU A 245 16.03 -10.16 -8.17
N VAL A 246 15.46 -8.97 -8.00
CA VAL A 246 15.92 -7.95 -7.07
C VAL A 246 14.72 -7.36 -6.36
N ASN A 247 14.77 -7.30 -5.03
CA ASN A 247 13.74 -6.61 -4.27
C ASN A 247 13.86 -5.09 -4.47
N ILE A 248 12.85 -4.50 -5.11
CA ILE A 248 12.79 -3.07 -5.41
C ILE A 248 12.69 -2.19 -4.16
N THR A 249 12.21 -2.72 -3.02
CA THR A 249 12.01 -1.92 -1.79
C THR A 249 13.33 -1.61 -1.09
N HIS A 250 14.39 -2.38 -1.36
CA HIS A 250 15.72 -2.16 -0.81
C HIS A 250 16.51 -1.09 -1.55
N HIS A 251 15.97 -0.56 -2.65
CA HIS A 251 16.63 0.49 -3.42
C HIS A 251 16.60 1.84 -2.69
N GLU A 252 17.71 2.56 -2.69
CA GLU A 252 17.88 3.85 -1.98
C GLU A 252 16.81 4.89 -2.35
N LEU A 253 16.51 5.01 -3.65
CA LEU A 253 15.48 5.94 -4.16
C LEU A 253 14.04 5.52 -3.84
N VAL A 254 13.81 4.31 -3.33
CA VAL A 254 12.47 3.81 -3.00
C VAL A 254 12.24 4.00 -1.49
N PRO A 255 11.43 4.98 -1.07
CA PRO A 255 11.14 5.19 0.34
C PRO A 255 10.29 4.06 0.92
N ARG A 256 10.21 4.00 2.26
CA ARG A 256 9.38 3.00 2.93
C ARG A 256 7.89 3.32 2.75
N HIS A 257 7.14 2.32 2.29
CA HIS A 257 5.69 2.38 2.09
C HIS A 257 5.00 1.54 3.17
N VAL A 258 3.99 2.10 3.84
CA VAL A 258 3.22 1.45 4.89
C VAL A 258 1.73 1.57 4.57
N LEU A 259 1.03 0.44 4.50
CA LEU A 259 -0.42 0.40 4.30
C LEU A 259 -1.14 0.96 5.54
N LEU A 260 -2.09 1.87 5.33
CA LEU A 260 -2.97 2.35 6.39
C LEU A 260 -4.21 1.47 6.52
N SER A 261 -4.61 1.21 7.77
CA SER A 261 -5.90 0.61 8.10
C SER A 261 -7.07 1.55 7.75
N ARG A 262 -8.29 0.99 7.75
CA ARG A 262 -9.51 1.77 7.47
C ARG A 262 -9.70 2.91 8.48
N GLU A 263 -9.40 2.66 9.75
CA GLU A 263 -9.51 3.65 10.83
C GLU A 263 -8.48 4.76 10.68
N GLU A 264 -7.23 4.41 10.40
CA GLU A 264 -6.16 5.39 10.16
C GLU A 264 -6.46 6.26 8.92
N LYS A 265 -7.01 5.66 7.86
CA LYS A 265 -7.47 6.40 6.68
C LYS A 265 -8.54 7.43 7.05
N ILE A 266 -9.56 7.03 7.83
CA ILE A 266 -10.63 7.95 8.26
C ILE A 266 -10.07 9.06 9.15
N ALA A 267 -9.21 8.71 10.11
CA ALA A 267 -8.55 9.67 10.98
C ALA A 267 -7.70 10.68 10.20
N LEU A 268 -7.00 10.22 9.16
CA LEU A 268 -6.21 11.07 8.27
C LEU A 268 -7.10 12.06 7.50
N LEU A 269 -8.16 11.58 6.85
CA LEU A 269 -9.09 12.43 6.10
C LEU A 269 -9.75 13.47 7.02
N LYS A 270 -10.13 13.06 8.24
CA LYS A 270 -10.70 13.97 9.25
C LYS A 270 -9.69 15.02 9.72
N ARG A 271 -8.44 14.62 9.99
CA ARG A 271 -7.37 15.51 10.47
C ARG A 271 -7.07 16.63 9.47
N TYR A 272 -6.98 16.29 8.18
CA TYR A 272 -6.68 17.26 7.13
C TYR A 272 -7.93 17.87 6.49
N ARG A 273 -9.13 17.43 6.87
CA ARG A 273 -10.41 17.84 6.28
C ARG A 273 -10.45 17.67 4.75
N LEU A 274 -9.91 16.54 4.29
CA LEU A 274 -9.79 16.21 2.87
C LEU A 274 -10.79 15.13 2.46
N LYS A 275 -11.20 15.16 1.19
CA LYS A 275 -11.88 14.05 0.51
C LYS A 275 -10.84 13.10 -0.07
N GLU A 276 -11.18 11.82 -0.21
CA GLU A 276 -10.28 10.80 -0.78
C GLU A 276 -9.74 11.19 -2.16
N THR A 277 -10.59 11.81 -2.99
CA THR A 277 -10.26 12.22 -4.36
C THR A 277 -9.18 13.30 -4.44
N GLN A 278 -8.91 14.01 -3.33
CA GLN A 278 -7.90 15.07 -3.23
C GLN A 278 -6.51 14.53 -2.89
N LEU A 279 -6.40 13.26 -2.47
CA LEU A 279 -5.10 12.65 -2.22
C LEU A 279 -4.35 12.41 -3.53
N PRO A 280 -3.02 12.60 -3.56
CA PRO A 280 -2.19 12.17 -4.67
C PRO A 280 -2.40 10.68 -4.97
N ARG A 281 -2.36 10.29 -6.24
CA ARG A 281 -2.72 8.94 -6.67
C ARG A 281 -1.48 8.07 -6.89
N ILE A 282 -1.61 6.78 -6.63
CA ILE A 282 -0.68 5.72 -7.04
C ILE A 282 -1.46 4.70 -7.86
N LEU A 283 -0.91 4.25 -8.98
CA LEU A 283 -1.56 3.25 -9.83
C LEU A 283 -1.40 1.86 -9.20
N GLN A 284 -2.41 0.99 -9.32
CA GLN A 284 -2.25 -0.43 -8.96
C GLN A 284 -1.12 -1.14 -9.72
N LYS A 285 -0.81 -0.66 -10.93
CA LYS A 285 0.28 -1.19 -11.77
C LYS A 285 1.66 -0.72 -11.34
N ASP A 286 1.76 0.21 -10.39
CA ASP A 286 3.03 0.66 -9.85
C ASP A 286 3.78 -0.53 -9.21
N PRO A 287 5.10 -0.67 -9.40
CA PRO A 287 5.85 -1.81 -8.87
C PRO A 287 5.70 -1.98 -7.36
N VAL A 288 5.70 -0.88 -6.59
CA VAL A 288 5.56 -0.94 -5.12
C VAL A 288 4.11 -1.24 -4.73
N ALA A 289 3.13 -0.71 -5.47
CA ALA A 289 1.73 -1.04 -5.25
C ALA A 289 1.44 -2.53 -5.50
N ARG A 290 2.05 -3.11 -6.55
CA ARG A 290 1.99 -4.54 -6.86
C ARG A 290 2.72 -5.37 -5.79
N TYR A 291 3.90 -4.94 -5.35
CA TYR A 291 4.67 -5.59 -4.28
C TYR A 291 3.88 -5.71 -2.98
N LEU A 292 3.21 -4.63 -2.54
CA LEU A 292 2.36 -4.65 -1.33
C LEU A 292 0.95 -5.22 -1.55
N GLY A 293 0.56 -5.50 -2.79
CA GLY A 293 -0.78 -5.98 -3.12
C GLY A 293 -1.89 -4.95 -2.82
N LEU A 294 -1.65 -3.66 -3.08
CA LEU A 294 -2.62 -2.59 -2.80
C LEU A 294 -3.93 -2.76 -3.59
N LYS A 295 -5.06 -2.65 -2.91
CA LYS A 295 -6.41 -2.62 -3.50
C LYS A 295 -6.83 -1.17 -3.81
N ARG A 296 -7.73 -1.00 -4.78
CA ARG A 296 -8.37 0.30 -5.06
C ARG A 296 -8.98 0.91 -3.80
N GLY A 297 -8.76 2.19 -3.59
CA GLY A 297 -9.28 2.92 -2.43
C GLY A 297 -8.46 2.78 -1.15
N GLN A 298 -7.42 1.94 -1.12
CA GLN A 298 -6.47 1.92 -0.01
C GLN A 298 -5.52 3.12 -0.08
N VAL A 299 -5.07 3.58 1.09
CA VAL A 299 -4.12 4.69 1.22
C VAL A 299 -2.81 4.16 1.79
N VAL A 300 -1.71 4.53 1.14
CA VAL A 300 -0.35 4.19 1.58
C VAL A 300 0.33 5.43 2.16
N LYS A 301 1.00 5.26 3.29
CA LYS A 301 1.88 6.24 3.91
C LYS A 301 3.30 6.01 3.42
N ILE A 302 3.91 7.06 2.89
CA ILE A 302 5.27 7.04 2.33
C ILE A 302 6.17 7.84 3.26
N ILE A 303 7.18 7.21 3.85
CA ILE A 303 8.11 7.85 4.77
C ILE A 303 9.45 7.98 4.05
N ARG A 304 9.87 9.22 3.79
CA ARG A 304 11.16 9.53 3.15
C ARG A 304 12.03 10.37 4.08
N VAL A 305 13.34 10.17 3.97
CA VAL A 305 14.32 11.07 4.59
C VAL A 305 14.36 12.35 3.76
N SER A 306 14.39 13.49 4.44
CA SER A 306 14.44 14.81 3.82
C SER A 306 15.49 15.63 4.53
N GLU A 307 16.36 16.29 3.77
CA GLU A 307 17.44 17.12 4.32
C GLU A 307 16.91 18.23 5.22
N THR A 308 15.79 18.85 4.84
CA THR A 308 15.21 19.99 5.58
C THR A 308 14.46 19.58 6.84
N ALA A 309 13.71 18.47 6.78
CA ALA A 309 12.74 18.09 7.81
C ALA A 309 13.10 16.80 8.57
N GLY A 310 14.24 16.18 8.25
CA GLY A 310 14.62 14.86 8.73
C GLY A 310 13.75 13.76 8.14
N ARG A 311 12.54 13.56 8.66
CA ARG A 311 11.57 12.58 8.15
C ARG A 311 10.30 13.26 7.66
N TYR A 312 9.96 13.04 6.39
CA TYR A 312 8.74 13.56 5.78
C TYR A 312 7.78 12.42 5.42
N ALA A 313 6.53 12.55 5.85
CA ALA A 313 5.47 11.60 5.53
C ALA A 313 4.54 12.17 4.45
N SER A 314 4.35 11.42 3.36
CA SER A 314 3.37 11.68 2.31
C SER A 314 2.31 10.56 2.28
N TYR A 315 1.16 10.82 1.68
CA TYR A 315 0.07 9.86 1.58
C TYR A 315 -0.43 9.77 0.14
N ARG A 316 -0.64 8.55 -0.35
CA ARG A 316 -1.17 8.31 -1.71
C ARG A 316 -2.35 7.35 -1.71
N LEU A 317 -3.35 7.64 -2.52
CA LEU A 317 -4.52 6.79 -2.75
C LEU A 317 -4.28 5.85 -3.94
N CYS A 318 -4.52 4.55 -3.75
CA CYS A 318 -4.44 3.56 -4.80
C CYS A 318 -5.68 3.61 -5.73
N VAL A 319 -5.45 3.72 -7.04
CA VAL A 319 -6.49 3.79 -8.10
C VAL A 319 -6.34 2.71 -9.17
#